data_AF-A0A933DY95-F1
#
_entry.id   AF-A0A933DY95-F1
#
_cell.length_a   1.000
_cell.length_b   1.000
_cell.length_c   1.000
_cell.angle_alpha   90.00
_cell.angle_beta   90.00
_cell.angle_gamma   90.00
#
_symmetry.space_group_name_H-M   'P 1'
#
loop_
_entity.id
_entity.type
_entity.pdbx_description
1 polymer ?
#
loop_
_entity_poly.entity_id
_entity_poly.type
_entity_poly.pdbx_seq_one_letter_code
_entity_poly.pdbx_strand_id
1 'polypeptide(L)' 'MNRLSSHPRVSWLPHAGGRSGKPPADIDALVDCIVRCSWFAHDHGRCIGELDVNPLTVMERGGRVVDALLVRDGARPE' A
#
# COMPACT_ATOMS: atom_id res chain seq x y z
N MET A 1 -10.63 -3.39 27.46
CA MET A 1 -10.22 -4.77 27.08
C MET A 1 -11.04 -5.17 25.87
N ASN A 2 -10.54 -5.41 24.66
CA ASN A 2 -9.19 -5.68 24.19
C ASN A 2 -9.12 -5.14 22.74
N ARG A 3 -8.47 -3.99 22.53
CA ARG A 3 -8.22 -3.46 21.17
C ARG A 3 -7.03 -4.26 20.65
N LEU A 4 -7.29 -5.32 19.88
CA LEU A 4 -6.26 -6.01 19.11
C LEU A 4 -5.80 -5.05 18.01
N SER A 5 -4.95 -4.08 18.38
CA SER A 5 -4.13 -3.30 17.47
C SER A 5 -3.05 -4.20 16.90
N SER A 6 -3.46 -5.21 16.15
CA SER A 6 -2.59 -5.95 15.24
C SER A 6 -2.40 -5.07 14.02
N HIS A 7 -1.69 -3.95 14.16
CA HIS A 7 -1.20 -3.24 12.98
C HIS A 7 -0.30 -4.24 12.25
N PRO A 8 -0.65 -4.69 11.02
CA PRO A 8 0.28 -5.49 10.26
C PRO A 8 1.57 -4.69 10.17
N ARG A 9 2.69 -5.28 10.61
CA ARG A 9 4.00 -4.65 10.48
C ARG A 9 4.23 -4.44 8.99
N VAL A 10 4.01 -3.22 8.51
CA VAL A 10 4.25 -2.94 7.11
C VAL A 10 5.75 -2.83 6.90
N SER A 11 6.33 -3.90 6.38
CA SER A 11 7.74 -3.94 6.00
C SER A 11 7.86 -3.31 4.61
N TRP A 12 7.75 -1.99 4.53
CA TRP A 12 7.98 -1.22 3.30
C TRP A 12 9.47 -1.07 2.96
N LEU A 13 10.38 -1.48 3.85
CA LEU A 13 11.80 -1.42 3.55
C LEU A 13 12.08 -2.34 2.36
N PRO A 14 12.60 -1.83 1.23
CA PRO A 14 13.30 -2.70 0.33
C PRO A 14 14.36 -3.39 1.19
N HIS A 15 14.41 -4.71 1.19
CA HIS A 15 15.54 -5.41 1.76
C HIS A 15 16.77 -4.92 0.99
N ALA A 16 17.48 -3.94 1.55
CA ALA A 16 18.64 -3.30 0.94
C ALA A 16 19.80 -4.29 0.73
N GLY A 17 19.71 -5.48 1.30
CA GLY A 17 20.37 -6.67 0.80
C GLY A 17 19.29 -7.59 0.26
N GLY A 18 19.24 -7.79 -1.07
CA GLY A 18 18.45 -8.87 -1.64
C GLY A 18 18.68 -10.12 -0.80
N ARG A 19 17.60 -10.76 -0.31
CA ARG A 19 17.68 -12.11 0.26
C ARG A 19 18.56 -12.91 -0.70
N SER A 20 19.71 -13.40 -0.23
CA SER A 20 20.82 -13.87 -1.04
C SER A 20 20.34 -14.53 -2.34
N GLY A 21 20.52 -13.84 -3.47
CA GLY A 21 20.14 -14.32 -4.81
C GLY A 21 18.89 -13.70 -5.48
N LYS A 22 18.14 -12.80 -4.84
CA LYS A 22 17.02 -12.10 -5.51
C LYS A 22 17.48 -10.82 -6.23
N PRO A 23 17.04 -10.57 -7.47
CA PRO A 23 17.27 -9.30 -8.16
C PRO A 23 16.82 -8.09 -7.33
N PRO A 24 17.44 -6.91 -7.52
CA PRO A 24 17.03 -5.70 -6.83
C PRO A 24 15.58 -5.33 -7.16
N ALA A 25 14.87 -4.75 -6.20
CA ALA A 25 13.53 -4.24 -6.41
C ALA A 25 13.58 -2.92 -7.23
N ASP A 26 12.62 -2.75 -8.13
CA ASP A 26 12.38 -1.50 -8.84
C ASP A 26 11.80 -0.44 -7.90
N ILE A 27 12.69 0.34 -7.28
CA ILE A 27 12.32 1.37 -6.30
C ILE A 27 11.50 2.49 -6.96
N ASP A 28 11.79 2.82 -8.22
CA ASP A 28 11.05 3.86 -8.94
C ASP A 28 9.59 3.45 -9.13
N ALA A 29 9.33 2.19 -9.45
CA ALA A 29 7.97 1.66 -9.54
C ALA A 29 7.23 1.67 -8.18
N LEU A 30 7.93 1.41 -7.08
CA LEU A 30 7.36 1.53 -5.74
C LEU A 30 6.98 2.98 -5.42
N VAL A 31 7.88 3.93 -5.70
CA VAL A 31 7.65 5.36 -5.47
C VAL A 31 6.49 5.86 -6.33
N ASP A 32 6.46 5.52 -7.61
CA ASP A 32 5.36 5.87 -8.52
C ASP A 32 4.01 5.33 -8.00
N CYS A 33 3.96 4.08 -7.52
CA CYS A 33 2.76 3.50 -6.92
C CYS A 33 2.29 4.30 -5.69
N ILE A 34 3.20 4.63 -4.76
CA ILE A 34 2.88 5.39 -3.55
C ILE A 34 2.39 6.79 -3.89
N VAL A 35 3.07 7.49 -4.82
CA VAL A 35 2.69 8.85 -5.24
C VAL A 35 1.33 8.85 -5.92
N ARG A 36 1.03 7.87 -6.77
CA ARG A 36 -0.30 7.75 -7.40
C ARG A 36 -1.40 7.44 -6.39
N CYS A 37 -1.14 6.58 -5.41
CA CYS A 37 -2.10 6.34 -4.32
C CYS A 37 -2.34 7.62 -3.50
N SER A 38 -1.29 8.43 -3.29
CA SER A 38 -1.39 9.72 -2.59
C SER A 38 -2.26 10.70 -3.37
N TRP A 39 -2.08 10.82 -4.69
CA TRP A 39 -2.95 11.64 -5.54
C TRP A 39 -4.39 11.14 -5.56
N PHE A 40 -4.60 9.83 -5.71
CA PHE A 40 -5.94 9.24 -5.68
C PHE A 40 -6.66 9.52 -4.35
N ALA A 41 -5.97 9.36 -3.22
CA ALA A 41 -6.51 9.69 -1.91
C ALA A 41 -6.79 11.19 -1.75
N HIS A 42 -5.95 12.07 -2.31
CA HIS A 42 -6.16 13.51 -2.33
C HIS A 42 -7.42 13.90 -3.12
N ASP A 43 -7.54 13.39 -4.36
CA ASP A 43 -8.64 13.72 -5.28
C ASP A 43 -10.00 13.22 -4.77
N HIS A 44 -10.00 12.13 -3.99
CA HIS A 44 -11.22 11.50 -3.45
C HIS A 44 -11.35 11.58 -1.93
N GLY A 45 -10.57 12.44 -1.26
CA GLY A 45 -10.46 12.48 0.20
C GLY A 45 -11.75 12.83 0.96
N ARG A 46 -12.81 13.27 0.27
CA ARG A 46 -14.15 13.45 0.86
C ARG A 46 -14.99 12.18 0.93
N CYS A 47 -14.58 11.15 0.21
CA CYS A 47 -15.33 9.91 0.03
C CYS A 47 -14.56 8.67 0.50
N ILE A 48 -13.23 8.77 0.68
CA ILE A 48 -12.37 7.67 1.11
C ILE A 48 -12.06 7.86 2.59
N GLY A 49 -12.50 6.91 3.42
CA GLY A 49 -12.14 6.84 4.84
C GLY A 49 -10.87 6.02 5.07
N GLU A 50 -10.63 4.98 4.27
CA GLU A 50 -9.44 4.13 4.35
C GLU A 50 -9.02 3.62 2.97
N LEU A 51 -7.71 3.62 2.70
CA LEU A 51 -7.09 2.98 1.55
C LEU A 51 -5.88 2.20 2.04
N ASP A 52 -5.94 0.86 1.98
CA ASP A 52 -4.81 -0.03 2.27
C ASP A 52 -4.44 -0.83 1.02
N VAL A 53 -3.16 -0.79 0.66
CA VAL A 53 -2.61 -1.48 -0.52
C VAL A 53 -1.64 -2.53 -0.01
N ASN A 54 -2.11 -3.75 0.15
CA ASN A 54 -1.33 -4.85 0.71
C ASN A 54 -1.93 -6.20 0.28
N PRO A 55 -1.14 -7.13 -0.31
CA PRO A 55 0.29 -7.02 -0.60
C PRO A 55 0.60 -6.30 -1.91
N LEU A 56 1.66 -5.47 -1.88
CA LEU A 56 2.33 -4.93 -3.05
C LEU A 56 3.63 -5.70 -3.28
N THR A 57 3.74 -6.36 -4.44
CA THR A 57 4.98 -7.04 -4.85
C THR A 57 5.77 -6.14 -5.79
N VAL A 58 7.01 -5.82 -5.42
CA VAL A 58 7.95 -5.09 -6.28
C VAL A 58 8.96 -6.08 -6.85
N MET A 59 9.10 -6.07 -8.18
CA MET A 59 9.95 -6.99 -8.92
C MET A 59 11.18 -6.24 -9.45
N GLU A 60 12.05 -6.90 -10.22
CA GLU A 60 13.18 -6.25 -10.90
C GLU A 60 12.73 -5.15 -11.88
N ARG A 61 11.52 -5.29 -12.42
CA ARG A 61 10.88 -4.33 -13.32
C ARG A 61 9.42 -4.17 -12.93
N GLY A 62 9.07 -3.01 -12.42
CA GLY A 62 7.71 -2.67 -12.02
C GLY A 62 7.27 -3.26 -10.67
N GLY A 63 6.02 -2.97 -10.34
CA GLY A 63 5.33 -3.51 -9.17
C GLY A 63 3.91 -3.97 -9.52
N ARG A 64 3.37 -4.88 -8.71
CA ARG A 64 2.00 -5.38 -8.83
C ARG A 64 1.32 -5.34 -7.47
N VAL A 65 0.23 -4.60 -7.40
CA VAL A 65 -0.75 -4.70 -6.31
C VAL A 65 -1.46 -6.04 -6.47
N VAL A 66 -1.37 -6.89 -5.45
CA VAL A 66 -2.03 -8.20 -5.44
C VAL A 66 -3.43 -8.09 -4.84
N ASP A 67 -3.56 -7.24 -3.81
CA ASP A 67 -4.83 -6.97 -3.13
C ASP A 67 -4.85 -5.53 -2.59
N ALA A 68 -6.05 -4.99 -2.40
CA ALA A 68 -6.27 -3.66 -1.84
C ALA A 68 -7.66 -3.54 -1.19
N LEU A 69 -7.71 -2.82 -0.07
CA LEU A 69 -8.94 -2.46 0.64
C LEU A 69 -9.23 -0.97 0.46
N LEU A 70 -10.47 -0.65 0.10
CA LEU A 70 -10.99 0.72 0.07
C LEU A 70 -12.26 0.80 0.93
N VAL A 71 -12.20 1.58 2.01
CA VAL A 71 -13.38 1.91 2.81
C VAL A 71 -13.83 3.32 2.44
N ARG A 72 -15.10 3.45 2.09
CA ARG A 72 -15.71 4.77 1.85
C ARG A 72 -16.15 5.37 3.18
N ASP A 73 -15.94 6.67 3.35
CA ASP A 73 -16.62 7.41 4.42
C ASP A 73 -18.13 7.27 4.17
N GLY A 74 -18.88 6.82 5.18
CA GLY A 74 -20.28 6.44 5.03
C GLY A 74 -21.09 7.53 4.30
N ALA A 75 -21.84 7.19 3.24
CA ALA A 75 -23.22 6.75 3.41
C ALA A 75 -23.55 6.40 4.88
N ARG A 76 -23.70 7.43 5.72
CA ARG A 76 -24.50 7.31 6.93
C ARG A 76 -25.94 7.12 6.44
N PRO A 77 -26.60 5.97 6.66
CA PRO A 77 -28.04 5.91 6.42
C PRO A 77 -28.69 6.92 7.38
N GLU A 78 -29.50 7.81 6.83
CA GLU A 78 -30.53 8.52 7.60
C GLU A 78 -31.58 7.57 8.17
#